data_AF-A0A0A0D6U4-F1
#
_entry.id   AF-A0A0A0D6U4-F1
#
_cell.length_a   1.000
_cell.length_b   1.000
_cell.length_c   1.000
_cell.angle_alpha   90.00
_cell.angle_beta   90.00
_cell.angle_gamma   90.00
#
_symmetry.space_group_name_H-M   'P 1'
#
loop_
_entity.id
_entity.type
_entity.pdbx_description
1 polymer ?
#
loop_
_entity_poly.entity_id
_entity_poly.type
_entity_poly.pdbx_seq_one_letter_code
_entity_poly.pdbx_strand_id
1 'polypeptide(L)'
;MLIHPGQAIALQRHYHRSEHWVVLSGTARVTMEGQSRILRENEAVYLPIGTDHKLENPGKIDLELIEVRTGPYLGEDDVVRLEEP
;
A
#
# COMPACT_ATOMS: atom_id res chain seq x y z
N MET A 1 -4.15 2.54 8.90
CA MET A 1 -3.80 3.75 8.13
C MET A 1 -5.08 4.39 7.61
N LEU A 2 -5.05 5.71 7.42
CA LEU A 2 -6.14 6.52 6.86
C LEU A 2 -5.59 7.28 5.63
N ILE A 3 -6.23 7.13 4.47
CA ILE A 3 -5.85 7.80 3.22
C ILE A 3 -7.05 8.60 2.71
N HIS A 4 -6.90 9.92 2.62
CA HIS A 4 -7.99 10.80 2.18
C HIS A 4 -8.28 10.65 0.68
N PRO A 5 -9.50 11.01 0.22
CA PRO A 5 -9.85 11.02 -1.20
C PRO A 5 -8.81 11.72 -2.08
N GLY A 6 -8.36 11.05 -3.13
CA GLY A 6 -7.37 11.57 -4.08
C GLY A 6 -5.93 11.57 -3.58
N GLN A 7 -5.66 11.15 -2.33
CA GLN A 7 -4.30 10.97 -1.83
C GLN A 7 -3.75 9.58 -2.18
N ALA A 8 -2.43 9.49 -2.17
CA ALA A 8 -1.71 8.27 -2.48
C ALA A 8 -0.42 8.15 -1.65
N ILE A 9 0.04 6.92 -1.50
CA ILE A 9 1.42 6.58 -1.15
C ILE A 9 2.14 6.36 -2.47
N ALA A 10 3.22 7.11 -2.69
CA ALA A 10 4.02 7.04 -3.90
C ALA A 10 4.57 5.63 -4.15
N LEU A 11 4.94 5.35 -5.41
CA LEU A 11 5.54 4.08 -5.78
C LEU A 11 6.81 3.83 -4.95
N GLN A 12 6.84 2.72 -4.24
CA GLN A 12 7.91 2.39 -3.31
C GLN A 12 8.16 0.87 -3.23
N ARG A 13 9.25 0.51 -2.57
CA ARG A 13 9.66 -0.87 -2.28
C ARG A 13 10.34 -0.97 -0.92
N HIS A 14 10.34 -2.18 -0.35
CA HIS A 14 11.08 -2.54 0.86
C HIS A 14 11.99 -3.74 0.61
N TYR A 15 13.24 -3.70 1.10
CA TYR A 15 14.18 -4.81 0.93
C TYR A 15 14.14 -5.82 2.08
N HIS A 16 13.58 -5.43 3.24
CA HIS A 16 13.66 -6.23 4.45
C HIS A 16 12.29 -6.60 5.06
N ARG A 17 11.18 -6.17 4.47
CA ARG A 17 9.83 -6.51 4.93
C ARG A 17 8.86 -6.77 3.78
N SER A 18 7.91 -7.65 4.06
CA SER A 18 6.67 -7.74 3.32
C SER A 18 5.57 -7.01 4.05
N GLU A 19 4.50 -6.73 3.33
CA GLU A 19 3.33 -6.06 3.88
C GLU A 19 2.06 -6.84 3.52
N HIS A 20 1.07 -6.78 4.41
CA HIS A 20 -0.27 -7.28 4.15
C HIS A 20 -1.25 -6.16 4.46
N TRP A 21 -1.95 -5.70 3.44
CA TRP A 21 -2.94 -4.65 3.57
C TRP A 21 -4.34 -5.24 3.51
N VAL A 22 -5.19 -4.89 4.47
CA VAL A 22 -6.59 -5.30 4.53
C VAL A 22 -7.45 -4.04 4.59
N VAL A 23 -8.35 -3.87 3.61
CA VAL A 23 -9.23 -2.70 3.56
C VAL A 23 -10.33 -2.84 4.60
N LEU A 24 -10.44 -1.86 5.49
CA LEU A 24 -11.50 -1.77 6.49
C LEU A 24 -12.72 -1.02 5.97
N SER A 25 -12.50 0.08 5.25
CA SER A 25 -13.54 0.97 4.73
C SER A 25 -13.04 1.68 3.47
N GLY A 26 -13.95 1.96 2.53
CA GLY A 26 -13.62 2.71 1.31
C GLY A 26 -13.12 1.85 0.15
N THR A 27 -12.25 2.41 -0.68
CA THR A 27 -11.75 1.73 -1.89
C THR A 27 -10.28 2.04 -2.08
N ALA A 28 -9.46 1.00 -2.21
CA ALA A 28 -8.04 1.12 -2.51
C ALA A 28 -7.79 0.78 -3.98
N ARG A 29 -6.99 1.59 -4.68
CA ARG A 29 -6.28 1.12 -5.87
C ARG A 29 -4.87 0.76 -5.45
N VAL A 30 -4.52 -0.51 -5.64
CA VAL A 30 -3.18 -1.01 -5.38
C VAL A 30 -2.51 -1.31 -6.71
N THR A 31 -1.35 -0.73 -6.95
CA THR A 31 -0.47 -1.10 -8.05
C THR A 31 0.64 -1.96 -7.50
N MET A 32 0.89 -3.11 -8.14
CA MET A 32 1.94 -4.06 -7.77
C MET A 32 2.61 -4.56 -9.05
N GLU A 33 3.93 -4.42 -9.18
CA GLU A 33 4.68 -4.83 -10.39
C GLU A 33 4.06 -4.28 -11.70
N GLY A 34 3.65 -3.01 -11.68
CA GLY A 34 3.01 -2.34 -12.82
C GLY A 34 1.55 -2.73 -13.09
N GLN A 35 0.96 -3.64 -12.31
CA GLN A 35 -0.44 -4.03 -12.45
C GLN A 35 -1.30 -3.40 -11.36
N SER A 36 -2.34 -2.68 -11.75
CA SER A 36 -3.29 -2.07 -10.81
C SER A 36 -4.53 -2.93 -10.63
N ARG A 37 -4.98 -3.06 -9.38
CA ARG A 37 -6.29 -3.64 -9.03
C ARG A 37 -6.99 -2.79 -7.99
N ILE A 38 -8.32 -2.90 -7.97
CA ILE A 38 -9.16 -2.28 -6.95
C ILE A 38 -9.42 -3.29 -5.84
N LEU A 39 -9.28 -2.85 -4.60
CA LEU A 39 -9.69 -3.58 -3.41
C LEU A 39 -10.80 -2.79 -2.69
N ARG A 40 -11.82 -3.52 -2.26
CA ARG A 40 -12.96 -3.03 -1.47
C ARG A 40 -12.84 -3.55 -0.05
N GLU A 41 -13.79 -3.13 0.79
CA GLU A 41 -13.92 -3.58 2.18
C GLU A 41 -13.76 -5.09 2.32
N ASN A 42 -12.99 -5.51 3.32
CA ASN A 42 -12.63 -6.90 3.63
C ASN A 42 -11.77 -7.62 2.58
N GLU A 43 -11.43 -6.96 1.46
CA GLU A 43 -10.42 -7.48 0.53
C GLU A 43 -9.01 -7.07 0.97
N ALA A 44 -8.03 -7.86 0.51
CA ALA A 44 -6.66 -7.73 0.97
C ALA A 44 -5.64 -7.98 -0.15
N VAL A 45 -4.42 -7.50 0.10
CA VAL A 45 -3.25 -7.75 -0.75
C VAL A 45 -2.03 -8.06 0.11
N TYR A 46 -1.34 -9.13 -0.25
CA TYR A 46 0.01 -9.38 0.20
C TYR A 46 1.01 -8.75 -0.79
N LEU A 47 1.96 -7.98 -0.25
CA LEU A 47 3.05 -7.34 -0.96
C LEU A 47 4.36 -8.02 -0.53
N PRO A 48 4.92 -8.90 -1.38
CA PRO A 48 6.18 -9.57 -1.07
C PRO A 48 7.35 -8.58 -0.88
N ILE A 49 8.41 -9.06 -0.19
CA ILE A 49 9.67 -8.33 -0.10
C ILE A 49 10.20 -8.02 -1.49
N GLY A 50 10.67 -6.79 -1.70
CA GLY A 50 11.26 -6.38 -2.96
C GLY A 50 10.26 -6.13 -4.08
N THR A 51 8.97 -6.07 -3.78
CA THR A 51 7.93 -5.75 -4.76
C THR A 51 7.71 -4.24 -4.87
N ASP A 52 7.64 -3.73 -6.10
CA ASP A 52 7.23 -2.34 -6.37
C ASP A 52 5.73 -2.21 -6.14
N HIS A 53 5.34 -1.30 -5.26
CA HIS A 53 3.95 -1.13 -4.89
C HIS A 53 3.57 0.33 -4.64
N LYS A 54 2.30 0.65 -4.92
CA LYS A 54 1.67 1.97 -4.74
C LYS A 54 0.27 1.78 -4.16
N LEU A 55 -0.15 2.69 -3.27
CA LEU A 55 -1.50 2.74 -2.74
C LEU A 55 -2.16 4.06 -3.12
N GLU A 56 -3.36 4.03 -3.65
CA GLU A 56 -4.14 5.24 -3.94
C GLU A 56 -5.55 5.09 -3.37
N ASN A 57 -6.14 6.20 -2.92
CA ASN A 57 -7.57 6.29 -2.65
C ASN A 57 -8.27 7.01 -3.83
N PRO A 58 -8.83 6.27 -4.82
CA PRO A 58 -9.59 6.87 -5.91
C PRO A 58 -11.04 7.23 -5.53
N GLY A 59 -11.46 6.92 -4.30
CA GLY A 59 -12.81 7.10 -3.83
C GLY A 59 -13.14 8.56 -3.50
N LYS A 60 -14.37 8.74 -3.00
CA LYS A 60 -14.88 10.04 -2.50
C LYS A 60 -15.01 10.08 -0.97
N ILE A 61 -14.69 8.99 -0.29
CA ILE A 61 -14.64 8.86 1.16
C ILE A 61 -13.25 8.42 1.58
N ASP A 62 -12.93 8.55 2.86
CA ASP A 62 -11.66 8.08 3.39
C ASP A 62 -11.49 6.57 3.19
N LEU A 63 -10.26 6.18 2.86
CA LEU A 63 -9.83 4.80 2.80
C LEU A 63 -9.16 4.47 4.14
N GLU A 64 -9.71 3.49 4.83
CA GLU A 64 -9.13 2.94 6.05
C GLU A 64 -8.64 1.52 5.78
N LEU A 65 -7.41 1.21 6.22
CA LEU A 65 -6.85 -0.14 6.10
C LEU A 65 -5.99 -0.50 7.31
N ILE A 66 -5.88 -1.81 7.55
CA ILE A 66 -4.84 -2.38 8.40
C ILE A 66 -3.63 -2.66 7.53
N GLU A 67 -2.45 -2.22 7.98
CA GLU A 67 -1.16 -2.60 7.43
C GLU A 67 -0.45 -3.50 8.43
N VAL A 68 -0.13 -4.73 8.01
CA VAL A 68 0.72 -5.64 8.78
C VAL A 68 2.06 -5.73 8.08
N ARG A 69 3.12 -5.26 8.74
CA ARG A 69 4.50 -5.37 8.25
C ARG A 69 5.19 -6.58 8.89
N THR A 70 5.83 -7.42 8.09
CA THR A 70 6.54 -8.63 8.57
C THR A 70 7.93 -8.70 7.98
N GLY A 71 8.95 -8.88 8.81
CA GLY A 71 10.31 -9.05 8.34
C GLY A 71 11.36 -8.83 9.44
N PRO A 72 12.64 -9.13 9.15
CA PRO A 72 13.76 -8.90 10.07
C PRO A 72 14.00 -7.42 10.42
N TYR A 73 13.54 -6.47 9.59
CA TYR A 73 13.74 -5.05 9.82
C TYR A 73 12.52 -4.25 9.35
N LEU A 74 12.00 -3.37 10.22
CA LEU A 74 10.76 -2.61 10.00
C LEU A 74 10.99 -1.08 10.04
N GLY A 75 12.24 -0.64 9.96
CA GLY A 75 12.60 0.78 9.98
C GLY A 75 12.07 1.53 8.75
N GLU A 76 11.85 2.83 8.93
CA GLU A 76 11.36 3.73 7.86
C GLU A 76 12.43 4.01 6.80
N ASP A 77 13.72 3.80 7.11
CA ASP A 77 14.84 3.88 6.18
C ASP A 77 14.90 2.73 5.17
N ASP A 78 14.10 1.67 5.36
CA ASP A 78 13.89 0.61 4.36
C ASP A 78 12.84 1.00 3.29
N VAL A 79 12.30 2.22 3.34
CA VAL A 79 11.39 2.75 2.31
C VAL A 79 12.19 3.34 1.15
N VAL A 80 12.21 2.64 0.02
CA VAL A 80 12.82 3.15 -1.22
C VAL A 80 11.73 3.71 -2.12
N ARG A 81 11.75 5.03 -2.34
CA ARG A 81 10.81 5.72 -3.25
C ARG A 81 11.35 5.68 -4.67
N LEU A 82 10.49 5.32 -5.62
CA LEU A 82 10.84 5.10 -7.03
C LEU A 82 10.33 6.20 -7.95
N GLU A 83 9.37 7.00 -7.48
CA GLU A 83 8.89 8.21 -8.13
C GLU A 83 9.10 9.40 -7.17
N GLU A 84 9.46 10.56 -7.71
CA GLU A 84 9.51 11.80 -6.93
C GLU A 84 8.09 12.30 -6.62
N PRO A 85 7.88 12.91 -5.43
CA PRO A 85 6.56 13.32 -4.93
C PRO A 85 5.89 14.44 -5.75
#